data_AF-A0A7W1SNK8-F1
#
_entry.id   AF-A0A7W1SNK8-F1
#
_cell.length_a   1.000
_cell.length_b   1.000
_cell.length_c   1.000
_cell.angle_alpha   90.00
_cell.angle_beta   90.00
_cell.angle_gamma   90.00
#
_symmetry.space_group_name_H-M   'P 1'
#
loop_
_entity.id
_entity.type
_entity.pdbx_description
1 polymer ?
#
loop_
_entity_poly.entity_id
_entity_poly.type
_entity_poly.pdbx_seq_one_letter_code
_entity_poly.pdbx_strand_id
1 'polypeptide(L)'
;AGSWVKPSTGYSFKNSERFAKQMVANLKQGEMPSKGIISPKFRYYDSLFLNILKNKNHLGESLFRTMYKKNPAWQIFKFLDEETTFMEELKIMASFDPRPFMAAIVKSLSK
;
A
#
# COMPACT_ATOMS: atom_id res chain seq x y z
N ALA A 1 3.83 16.86 5.00
CA ALA A 1 4.62 16.48 3.81
C ALA A 1 4.73 14.97 3.56
N GLY A 2 4.53 14.07 4.54
CA GLY A 2 4.73 12.61 4.35
C GLY A 2 3.61 11.82 3.64
N SER A 3 2.54 12.48 3.17
CA SER A 3 1.34 11.79 2.65
C SER A 3 1.58 11.05 1.32
N TRP A 4 2.66 11.36 0.61
CA TRP A 4 3.02 10.75 -0.68
C TRP A 4 3.91 9.51 -0.54
N VAL A 5 4.38 9.25 0.68
CA VAL A 5 5.12 8.04 1.04
C VAL A 5 4.10 6.96 1.37
N LYS A 6 4.31 5.76 0.82
CA LYS A 6 3.57 4.56 1.22
C LYS A 6 4.01 4.20 2.64
N PRO A 7 3.16 4.39 3.66
CA PRO A 7 3.64 4.41 5.04
C PRO A 7 4.03 3.01 5.55
N SER A 8 3.54 1.94 4.93
CA SER A 8 3.92 0.57 5.26
C SER A 8 5.33 0.18 4.78
N THR A 9 5.84 0.79 3.71
CA THR A 9 7.07 0.35 3.00
C THR A 9 8.11 1.44 2.85
N GLY A 10 7.75 2.72 3.06
CA GLY A 10 8.62 3.86 2.78
C GLY A 10 8.73 4.23 1.30
N TYR A 11 8.01 3.54 0.42
CA TYR A 11 8.09 3.75 -1.03
C TYR A 11 7.45 5.08 -1.45
N SER A 12 8.17 5.92 -2.20
CA SER A 12 7.74 7.31 -2.47
C SER A 12 8.09 7.88 -3.84
N PHE A 13 9.16 7.41 -4.49
CA PHE A 13 9.71 8.07 -5.69
C PHE A 13 8.71 8.12 -6.85
N LYS A 14 8.21 6.96 -7.29
CA LYS A 14 7.23 6.87 -8.38
C LYS A 14 5.87 7.48 -8.01
N ASN A 15 5.44 7.32 -6.76
CA ASN A 15 4.25 7.98 -6.25
C ASN A 15 4.36 9.50 -6.35
N SER A 16 5.49 10.08 -5.95
CA SER A 16 5.72 11.52 -6.01
C SER A 16 5.70 12.04 -7.44
N GLU A 17 6.35 11.33 -8.37
CA GLU A 17 6.32 11.66 -9.80
C GLU A 17 4.88 11.68 -10.33
N ARG A 18 4.10 10.63 -10.05
CA ARG A 18 2.72 10.49 -10.52
C ARG A 18 1.80 11.54 -9.89
N PHE A 19 1.90 11.75 -8.58
CA PHE A 19 1.06 12.71 -7.86
C PHE A 19 1.33 14.13 -8.30
N ALA A 20 2.58 14.48 -8.61
CA ALA A 20 2.90 15.77 -9.22
C ALA A 20 2.22 15.94 -10.60
N LYS A 21 2.28 14.91 -11.47
CA LYS A 21 1.60 14.96 -12.78
C LYS A 21 0.08 15.11 -12.65
N GLN A 22 -0.54 14.33 -11.77
CA GLN A 22 -2.00 14.41 -11.52
C GLN A 22 -2.38 15.77 -10.95
N MET A 23 -1.59 16.31 -10.02
CA MET A 23 -1.83 17.61 -9.42
C MET A 23 -1.83 18.73 -10.46
N VAL A 24 -0.85 18.73 -11.37
CA VAL A 24 -0.79 19.68 -12.49
C VAL A 24 -2.00 19.53 -13.40
N ALA A 25 -2.43 18.30 -13.70
CA ALA A 25 -3.63 18.04 -14.51
C ALA A 25 -4.91 18.59 -13.83
N ASN A 26 -5.10 18.32 -12.54
CA ASN A 26 -6.22 18.83 -11.75
C ASN A 26 -6.29 20.36 -11.78
N LEU A 27 -5.15 21.02 -11.56
CA LEU A 27 -5.04 22.48 -11.61
C LEU A 27 -5.44 23.05 -12.97
N LYS A 28 -4.99 22.43 -14.07
CA LYS A 28 -5.35 22.84 -15.44
C LYS A 28 -6.85 22.69 -15.74
N GLN A 29 -7.53 21.80 -15.03
CA GLN A 29 -8.97 21.54 -15.16
C GLN A 29 -9.82 22.36 -14.17
N GLY A 30 -9.20 23.20 -13.34
CA GLY A 30 -9.91 23.97 -12.30
C GLY A 30 -10.37 23.12 -11.12
N GLU A 31 -9.84 21.90 -10.96
CA GLU A 31 -10.17 20.99 -9.88
C GLU A 31 -9.26 21.19 -8.67
N MET A 32 -9.67 20.64 -7.51
CA MET A 32 -8.79 20.60 -6.34
C MET A 32 -7.48 19.86 -6.66
N PRO A 33 -6.29 20.40 -6.32
CA PRO A 33 -5.01 19.78 -6.64
C PRO A 33 -4.89 18.35 -6.12
N SER A 34 -5.53 18.02 -5.00
CA SER A 34 -5.51 16.72 -4.33
C SER A 34 -6.48 15.68 -4.89
N LYS A 35 -7.36 16.06 -5.83
CA LYS A 35 -8.41 15.15 -6.33
C LYS A 35 -7.80 13.91 -6.97
N GLY A 36 -8.24 12.73 -6.53
CA GLY A 36 -7.80 11.44 -7.06
C GLY A 36 -6.34 11.06 -6.75
N ILE A 37 -5.62 11.82 -5.91
CA ILE A 37 -4.21 11.53 -5.60
C ILE A 37 -4.06 10.32 -4.67
N ILE A 38 -4.91 10.20 -3.64
CA ILE A 38 -4.78 9.14 -2.63
C ILE A 38 -5.82 8.05 -2.91
N SER A 39 -5.37 6.80 -2.99
CA SER A 39 -6.27 5.64 -3.07
C SER A 39 -6.72 5.17 -1.69
N PRO A 40 -8.03 5.21 -1.37
CA PRO A 40 -8.55 4.70 -0.09
C PRO A 40 -8.25 3.21 0.11
N LYS A 41 -8.26 2.43 -0.99
CA LYS A 41 -7.95 0.99 -0.99
C LYS A 41 -6.52 0.73 -0.51
N PHE A 42 -5.53 1.40 -1.09
CA PHE A 42 -4.13 1.21 -0.68
C PHE A 42 -3.85 1.76 0.72
N ARG A 43 -4.53 2.84 1.13
CA ARG A 43 -4.49 3.32 2.52
C ARG A 43 -4.99 2.29 3.52
N TYR A 44 -6.03 1.55 3.16
CA TYR A 44 -6.52 0.45 3.99
C TYR A 44 -5.48 -0.66 4.11
N TYR A 45 -4.88 -1.09 3.00
CA TYR A 45 -3.80 -2.10 3.03
C TYR A 45 -2.60 -1.66 3.86
N ASP A 46 -2.18 -0.41 3.72
CA ASP A 46 -1.09 0.14 4.52
C ASP A 46 -1.43 0.15 6.01
N SER A 47 -2.68 0.47 6.36
CA SER A 47 -3.15 0.45 7.75
C SER A 47 -3.12 -0.96 8.35
N LEU A 48 -3.51 -1.98 7.59
CA LEU A 48 -3.40 -3.37 8.02
C LEU A 48 -1.94 -3.77 8.28
N PHE A 49 -1.05 -3.43 7.35
CA PHE A 49 0.37 -3.74 7.46
C PHE A 49 1.01 -3.03 8.67
N LEU A 50 0.72 -1.74 8.86
CA LEU A 50 1.17 -0.96 10.01
C LEU A 50 0.62 -1.50 11.33
N ASN A 51 -0.63 -1.99 11.35
CA ASN A 51 -1.20 -2.64 12.52
C ASN A 51 -0.43 -3.92 12.88
N ILE A 52 -0.05 -4.73 11.88
CA ILE A 52 0.79 -5.92 12.11
C ILE A 52 2.17 -5.50 12.65
N LEU A 53 2.84 -4.54 12.01
CA LEU A 53 4.15 -4.06 12.46
C LEU A 53 4.09 -3.48 13.88
N LYS A 54 3.04 -2.72 14.20
CA LYS A 54 2.84 -2.14 15.53
C LYS A 54 2.69 -3.20 16.63
N ASN A 55 1.92 -4.27 16.39
CA ASN A 55 1.65 -5.27 17.43
C ASN A 55 2.61 -6.46 17.40
N LYS A 56 3.22 -6.75 16.24
CA LYS A 56 4.05 -7.94 15.97
C LYS A 56 5.22 -7.59 15.06
N ASN A 57 6.01 -6.57 15.45
CA ASN A 57 7.12 -6.06 14.63
C ASN A 57 8.12 -7.12 14.16
N HIS A 58 8.35 -8.16 14.98
CA HIS A 58 9.22 -9.30 14.62
C HIS A 58 8.76 -10.06 13.37
N LEU A 59 7.48 -9.97 12.98
CA LEU A 59 6.97 -10.56 11.74
C LEU A 59 7.32 -9.74 10.50
N GLY A 60 7.72 -8.48 10.66
CA GLY A 60 7.99 -7.57 9.55
C GLY A 60 9.04 -8.10 8.57
N GLU A 61 10.18 -8.59 9.09
CA GLU A 61 11.24 -9.18 8.25
C GLU A 61 10.72 -10.34 7.42
N SER A 62 10.07 -11.33 8.05
CA SER A 62 9.51 -12.50 7.38
C SER A 62 8.45 -12.10 6.34
N LEU A 63 7.64 -11.10 6.66
CA LEU A 63 6.56 -10.62 5.80
C LEU A 63 7.12 -9.97 4.53
N PHE A 64 8.05 -9.02 4.67
CA PHE A 64 8.72 -8.40 3.52
C PHE A 64 9.55 -9.41 2.73
N ARG A 65 10.31 -10.28 3.41
CA ARG A 65 11.07 -11.36 2.75
C ARG A 65 10.16 -12.25 1.91
N THR A 66 9.00 -12.63 2.44
CA THR A 66 8.02 -13.43 1.71
C THR A 66 7.44 -12.66 0.53
N MET A 67 7.11 -11.38 0.71
CA MET A 67 6.58 -10.51 -0.33
C MET A 67 7.53 -10.47 -1.53
N TYR A 68 8.81 -10.17 -1.29
CA TYR A 68 9.81 -10.06 -2.35
C TYR A 68 10.23 -11.41 -2.94
N LYS A 69 10.24 -12.50 -2.14
CA LYS A 69 10.70 -13.81 -2.61
C LYS A 69 9.64 -14.59 -3.39
N LYS A 70 8.36 -14.46 -3.03
CA LYS A 70 7.27 -15.27 -3.60
C LYS A 70 6.50 -14.59 -4.73
N ASN A 71 6.77 -13.32 -5.02
CA ASN A 71 6.09 -12.57 -6.07
C ASN A 71 7.12 -12.01 -7.04
N PRO A 72 6.83 -11.98 -8.34
CA PRO A 72 7.75 -11.41 -9.31
C PRO A 72 7.91 -9.90 -9.09
N ALA A 73 9.11 -9.39 -9.35
CA ALA A 73 9.46 -7.99 -9.06
C ALA A 73 8.49 -6.98 -9.71
N TRP A 74 8.07 -7.22 -10.96
CA TRP A 74 7.12 -6.34 -11.66
C TRP A 74 5.78 -6.23 -10.93
N GLN A 75 5.29 -7.32 -10.31
CA GLN A 75 4.03 -7.33 -9.58
C GLN A 75 4.18 -6.59 -8.25
N ILE A 76 5.33 -6.71 -7.60
CA ILE A 76 5.62 -5.96 -6.38
C ILE A 76 5.78 -4.46 -6.66
N PHE A 77 6.51 -4.07 -7.71
CA PHE A 77 6.60 -2.66 -8.09
C PHE A 77 5.24 -2.07 -8.40
N LYS A 78 4.40 -2.78 -9.17
CA LYS A 78 3.02 -2.36 -9.43
C LYS A 78 2.19 -2.18 -8.15
N PHE A 79 2.38 -3.04 -7.14
CA PHE A 79 1.71 -2.92 -5.84
C PHE A 79 2.22 -1.73 -5.03
N LEU A 80 3.54 -1.52 -4.99
CA LEU A 80 4.18 -0.38 -4.33
C LEU A 80 3.78 0.94 -4.99
N ASP A 81 3.65 0.93 -6.31
CA ASP A 81 3.14 2.03 -7.13
C ASP A 81 1.63 2.23 -6.96
N GLU A 82 0.90 1.40 -6.23
CA GLU A 82 -0.56 1.50 -6.08
C GLU A 82 -1.34 1.34 -7.40
N GLU A 83 -0.82 0.54 -8.34
CA GLU A 83 -1.39 0.32 -9.67
C GLU A 83 -1.94 -1.10 -9.88
N THR A 84 -1.90 -1.95 -8.84
CA THR A 84 -2.47 -3.29 -8.89
C THR A 84 -3.99 -3.30 -8.96
N THR A 85 -4.49 -4.31 -9.65
CA THR A 85 -5.88 -4.74 -9.58
C THR A 85 -6.15 -5.53 -8.30
N PHE A 86 -7.42 -5.65 -7.93
CA PHE A 86 -7.82 -6.44 -6.78
C PHE A 86 -7.37 -7.90 -6.86
N MET A 87 -7.36 -8.50 -8.05
CA MET A 87 -6.90 -9.88 -8.24
C MET A 87 -5.39 -10.02 -8.06
N GLU A 88 -4.60 -9.04 -8.52
CA GLU A 88 -3.15 -9.02 -8.28
C GLU A 88 -2.83 -8.86 -6.79
N GLU A 89 -3.62 -8.04 -6.08
CA GLU A 89 -3.51 -7.86 -4.63
C GLU A 89 -3.81 -9.14 -3.87
N LEU A 90 -4.91 -9.83 -4.20
CA LEU A 90 -5.24 -11.13 -3.60
C LEU A 90 -4.14 -12.16 -3.82
N LYS A 91 -3.52 -12.18 -5.01
CA LYS A 91 -2.38 -13.06 -5.31
C LYS A 91 -1.16 -12.75 -4.44
N ILE A 92 -0.84 -11.47 -4.22
CA ILE A 92 0.24 -11.07 -3.31
C ILE A 92 -0.11 -11.48 -1.88
N MET A 93 -1.33 -11.20 -1.43
CA MET A 93 -1.78 -11.52 -0.07
C MET A 93 -1.76 -13.03 0.21
N ALA A 94 -2.10 -13.85 -0.78
CA ALA A 94 -2.06 -15.31 -0.69
C ALA A 94 -0.63 -15.87 -0.51
N SER A 95 0.42 -15.07 -0.75
CA SER A 95 1.80 -15.50 -0.51
C SER A 95 2.19 -15.54 0.97
N PHE A 96 1.43 -14.83 1.82
CA PHE A 96 1.66 -14.69 3.26
C PHE A 96 0.93 -15.75 4.11
N ASP A 97 1.35 -15.90 5.36
CA ASP A 97 0.48 -16.50 6.39
C ASP A 97 -0.72 -15.58 6.62
N PRO A 98 -1.98 -16.03 6.46
CA PRO A 98 -3.15 -15.18 6.61
C PRO A 98 -3.44 -14.80 8.07
N ARG A 99 -2.93 -15.55 9.06
CA ARG A 99 -3.28 -15.37 10.48
C ARG A 99 -3.02 -13.95 11.01
N PRO A 100 -1.85 -13.31 10.77
CA PRO A 100 -1.59 -11.94 11.22
C PRO A 100 -2.51 -10.91 10.57
N PHE A 101 -2.86 -11.10 9.29
CA PHE A 101 -3.76 -10.20 8.56
C PHE A 101 -5.20 -10.33 9.03
N MET A 102 -5.70 -11.55 9.23
CA MET A 102 -7.05 -11.76 9.77
C MET A 102 -7.21 -11.14 11.17
N ALA A 103 -6.21 -11.30 12.04
CA ALA A 103 -6.20 -10.65 13.34
C ALA A 103 -6.22 -9.11 13.22
N ALA A 104 -5.47 -8.55 12.25
CA ALA A 104 -5.46 -7.11 12.00
C ALA A 104 -6.79 -6.60 11.44
N ILE A 105 -7.46 -7.36 10.57
CA ILE A 105 -8.79 -7.05 10.02
C ILE A 105 -9.84 -7.05 11.13
N VAL A 106 -9.91 -8.10 11.95
CA VAL A 106 -10.87 -8.19 13.07
C VAL A 106 -10.69 -7.00 14.02
N LYS A 107 -9.45 -6.67 14.38
CA LYS A 107 -9.13 -5.51 15.22
C LYS A 107 -9.46 -4.17 14.56
N SER A 108 -9.42 -4.09 13.23
CA SER A 108 -9.81 -2.89 12.48
C SER A 108 -11.32 -2.70 12.41
N LEU A 109 -12.11 -3.78 12.47
CA LEU A 109 -13.57 -3.75 12.44
C LEU A 109 -14.17 -3.56 13.84
N SER A 110 -13.45 -3.94 14.90
CA SER A 110 -13.87 -3.76 16.30
C SER A 110 -13.63 -2.35 16.85
N LYS A 111 -13.45 -1.37 15.97
CA LYS A 111 -13.05 0.00 16.28
C LYS A 111 -14.04 0.97 15.67
#